data_AF-A0A3P6DDJ4-F1
#
_entry.id   AF-A0A3P6DDJ4-F1
#
_cell.length_a   1.000
_cell.length_b   1.000
_cell.length_c   1.000
_cell.angle_alpha   90.00
_cell.angle_beta   90.00
_cell.angle_gamma   90.00
#
_symmetry.space_group_name_H-M   'P 1'
#
loop_
_entity.id
_entity.type
_entity.pdbx_description
1 polymer ?
#
loop_
_entity_poly.entity_id
_entity_poly.type
_entity_poly.pdbx_seq_one_letter_code
_entity_poly.pdbx_strand_id
1 'polypeptide(L)'
;MGGLFSISMPCDQVVNQVSRCLCTHESYIYSLSENLAALQKDIEVLKAKRDDVQRKVCREEFTGRRERLSQVQVWLTNVLNTENRFNDLFSTNNVELRRLCLCGLCSRNMKMSYIYGKRVVRMLKEVESLNFQG
;
A
#
# COMPACT_ATOMS: atom_id res chain seq x y z
N MET A 1 -42.73 32.66 -29.42
CA MET A 1 -41.57 32.17 -30.21
C MET A 1 -40.44 31.88 -29.22
N GLY A 2 -40.49 30.72 -28.56
CA GLY A 2 -39.48 30.32 -27.57
C GLY A 2 -38.54 29.30 -28.19
N GLY A 3 -37.32 29.72 -28.52
CA GLY A 3 -36.28 28.83 -29.03
C GLY A 3 -35.66 28.04 -27.89
N LEU A 4 -35.75 26.71 -27.97
CA LEU A 4 -34.91 25.81 -27.18
C LEU A 4 -33.50 25.85 -27.78
N PHE A 5 -32.55 26.42 -27.04
CA PHE A 5 -31.14 26.28 -27.36
C PHE A 5 -30.73 24.82 -27.15
N SER A 6 -30.76 24.03 -28.23
CA SER A 6 -30.16 22.71 -28.27
C SER A 6 -28.63 22.87 -28.24
N ILE A 7 -28.03 22.82 -27.05
CA ILE A 7 -26.57 22.66 -26.93
C ILE A 7 -26.26 21.23 -27.36
N SER A 8 -25.93 21.06 -28.63
CA SER A 8 -25.30 19.85 -29.14
C SER A 8 -23.87 19.81 -28.59
N MET A 9 -23.68 19.13 -27.46
CA MET A 9 -22.36 18.60 -27.14
C MET A 9 -22.15 17.33 -27.98
N PRO A 10 -21.01 17.17 -28.67
CA PRO A 10 -20.72 15.94 -29.39
C PRO A 10 -20.62 14.80 -28.37
N CYS A 11 -21.63 13.92 -28.37
CA CYS A 11 -21.75 12.75 -27.49
C CYS A 11 -20.44 11.94 -27.48
N ASP A 12 -19.79 11.83 -28.65
CA ASP A 12 -18.52 11.12 -28.84
C ASP A 12 -17.38 11.66 -27.98
N GLN A 13 -17.30 12.97 -27.76
CA GLN A 13 -16.27 13.58 -26.92
C GLN A 13 -16.47 13.22 -25.44
N VAL A 14 -17.72 13.23 -24.98
CA VAL A 14 -18.09 12.85 -23.61
C VAL A 14 -17.85 11.36 -23.39
N VAL A 15 -18.31 10.51 -24.32
CA VAL A 15 -18.12 9.05 -24.27
C VAL A 15 -16.63 8.70 -24.25
N ASN A 16 -15.82 9.35 -25.09
CA ASN A 16 -14.38 9.13 -25.13
C ASN A 16 -13.69 9.57 -23.82
N GLN A 17 -14.11 10.69 -23.23
CA GLN A 17 -13.56 11.16 -21.96
C GLN A 17 -13.92 10.24 -20.79
N VAL A 18 -15.17 9.76 -20.75
CA VAL A 18 -15.63 8.79 -19.74
C VAL A 18 -14.90 7.47 -19.90
N SER A 19 -14.77 6.95 -21.13
CA SER A 19 -14.03 5.72 -21.43
C SER A 19 -12.57 5.81 -20.97
N ARG A 20 -11.86 6.88 -21.30
CA ARG A 20 -10.47 7.10 -20.85
C ARG A 20 -10.36 7.17 -19.32
N CYS A 21 -11.32 7.81 -18.67
CA CYS A 21 -11.37 7.87 -17.21
C CYS A 21 -11.53 6.48 -16.58
N LEU A 22 -12.44 5.66 -17.13
CA LEU A 22 -12.67 4.28 -16.68
C LEU A 22 -11.42 3.40 -16.87
N CYS A 23 -10.78 3.44 -18.04
CA CYS A 23 -9.57 2.65 -18.30
C CYS A 23 -8.41 3.03 -17.35
N THR A 24 -8.21 4.33 -17.11
CA THR A 24 -7.17 4.81 -16.18
C THR A 24 -7.46 4.33 -14.75
N HIS A 25 -8.73 4.37 -14.36
CA HIS A 25 -9.17 3.96 -13.05
C HIS A 25 -9.02 2.44 -12.83
N GLU A 26 -9.37 1.63 -13.82
CA GLU A 26 -9.17 0.17 -13.79
C GLU A 26 -7.69 -0.20 -13.68
N SER A 27 -6.83 0.43 -14.48
CA SER A 27 -5.36 0.25 -14.40
C SER A 27 -4.80 0.64 -13.02
N TYR A 28 -5.33 1.71 -12.41
CA TYR A 28 -4.94 2.10 -11.06
C TYR A 28 -5.34 1.05 -10.01
N ILE A 29 -6.57 0.52 -10.07
CA ILE A 29 -7.01 -0.54 -9.15
C ILE A 29 -6.12 -1.77 -9.30
N TYR A 30 -5.85 -2.19 -10.53
CA TYR A 30 -5.01 -3.35 -10.82
C TYR A 30 -3.61 -3.18 -10.23
N SER A 31 -2.93 -2.07 -10.53
CA SER A 31 -1.59 -1.80 -9.99
C SER A 31 -1.57 -1.65 -8.46
N LEU A 32 -2.62 -1.08 -7.85
CA LEU A 32 -2.74 -1.03 -6.39
C LEU A 32 -2.87 -2.45 -5.80
N SER A 33 -3.67 -3.31 -6.42
CA SER A 33 -3.82 -4.72 -6.02
C SER A 33 -2.50 -5.48 -6.09
N GLU A 34 -1.74 -5.32 -7.18
CA GLU A 34 -0.40 -5.92 -7.31
C GLU A 34 0.57 -5.42 -6.24
N ASN A 35 0.59 -4.11 -5.98
CA ASN A 35 1.43 -3.52 -4.93
C ASN A 35 1.08 -4.06 -3.53
N LEU A 36 -0.21 -4.28 -3.25
CA LEU A 36 -0.65 -4.87 -1.98
C LEU A 36 -0.21 -6.33 -1.84
N ALA A 37 -0.30 -7.11 -2.92
CA ALA A 37 0.18 -8.48 -2.94
C ALA A 37 1.69 -8.57 -2.74
N ALA A 38 2.46 -7.71 -3.41
CA ALA A 38 3.90 -7.58 -3.22
C ALA A 38 4.24 -7.19 -1.77
N LEU A 39 3.55 -6.19 -1.23
CA LEU A 39 3.78 -5.72 0.14
C LEU A 39 3.50 -6.81 1.18
N GLN A 40 2.41 -7.57 1.00
CA GLN A 40 2.10 -8.70 1.88
C GLN A 40 3.22 -9.75 1.85
N LYS A 41 3.72 -10.10 0.66
CA LYS A 41 4.82 -11.05 0.50
C LYS A 41 6.09 -10.56 1.19
N ASP A 42 6.47 -9.29 0.99
CA ASP A 42 7.70 -8.74 1.54
C ASP A 42 7.66 -8.64 3.07
N ILE A 43 6.48 -8.37 3.65
CA ILE A 43 6.29 -8.38 5.10
C ILE A 43 6.46 -9.79 5.69
N GLU A 44 5.95 -10.82 5.02
CA GLU A 44 6.15 -12.21 5.49
C GLU A 44 7.62 -12.62 5.45
N VAL A 45 8.36 -12.19 4.44
CA VAL A 45 9.83 -12.38 4.38
C VAL A 45 10.52 -11.62 5.52
N LEU A 46 10.13 -10.37 5.78
CA LEU A 46 10.73 -9.54 6.84
C LEU A 46 10.47 -10.13 8.23
N LYS A 47 9.27 -10.68 8.47
CA LYS A 47 8.90 -11.41 9.70
C LYS A 47 9.80 -12.62 9.92
N ALA A 48 9.98 -13.45 8.90
CA ALA A 48 10.85 -14.63 8.99
C ALA A 48 12.29 -14.22 9.34
N LYS A 49 12.80 -13.16 8.69
CA LYS A 49 14.13 -12.61 8.97
C LYS A 49 14.25 -12.10 10.41
N ARG A 50 13.23 -11.38 10.90
CA ARG A 50 13.17 -10.91 12.29
C ARG A 50 13.23 -12.07 13.27
N ASP A 51 12.46 -13.13 13.02
CA ASP A 51 12.42 -14.29 13.91
C ASP A 51 13.78 -15.01 13.96
N ASP A 52 14.49 -15.08 12.84
CA ASP A 52 15.85 -15.63 12.77
C ASP A 52 16.87 -14.78 13.52
N VAL A 53 16.84 -13.45 13.34
CA VAL A 53 17.69 -12.52 14.08
C VAL A 53 17.40 -12.62 15.57
N GLN A 54 16.14 -12.59 15.98
CA GLN A 54 15.72 -12.70 17.38
C GLN A 54 16.22 -14.01 18.00
N ARG A 55 16.09 -15.15 17.30
CA ARG A 55 16.57 -16.45 17.78
C ARG A 55 18.08 -16.48 17.98
N LYS A 56 18.85 -15.89 17.05
CA LYS A 56 20.31 -15.79 17.17
C LYS A 56 20.71 -14.93 18.38
N VAL A 57 20.09 -13.76 18.52
CA VAL A 57 20.36 -12.84 19.63
C VAL A 57 20.05 -13.50 20.96
N CYS A 58 18.87 -14.11 21.12
CA CYS A 58 18.50 -14.82 22.34
C CYS A 58 19.50 -15.92 22.70
N ARG A 59 20.01 -16.67 21.71
CA ARG A 59 21.01 -17.73 21.95
C ARG A 59 22.36 -17.17 22.42
N GLU A 60 22.86 -16.12 21.78
CA GLU A 60 24.13 -15.50 22.14
C GLU A 60 24.07 -14.83 23.53
N GLU A 61 22.97 -14.16 23.85
CA GLU A 61 22.74 -13.55 25.17
C GLU A 61 22.57 -14.61 26.26
N PHE A 62 21.78 -15.66 26.01
CA PHE A 62 21.55 -16.74 26.97
C PHE A 62 22.84 -17.51 27.30
N THR A 63 23.71 -17.70 26.31
CA THR A 63 25.01 -18.37 26.51
C THR A 63 26.08 -17.44 27.09
N GLY A 64 25.75 -16.16 27.33
CA GLY A 64 26.67 -15.15 27.85
C GLY A 64 27.82 -14.80 26.90
N ARG A 65 27.69 -15.14 25.61
CA ARG A 65 28.78 -15.00 24.63
C ARG A 65 28.93 -13.56 24.16
N ARG A 66 27.80 -12.89 23.91
CA ARG A 66 27.72 -11.52 23.41
C ARG A 66 26.41 -10.88 23.85
N GLU A 67 26.46 -9.59 24.14
CA GLU A 67 25.26 -8.78 24.32
C GLU A 67 24.70 -8.32 22.97
N ARG A 68 23.40 -8.02 22.92
CA ARG A 68 22.76 -7.47 21.73
C ARG A 68 23.34 -6.12 21.36
N LEU A 69 23.74 -6.00 20.10
CA LEU A 69 24.18 -4.73 19.53
C LEU A 69 23.01 -3.74 19.45
N SER A 70 23.28 -2.46 19.73
CA SER A 70 22.29 -1.38 19.65
C SER A 70 21.63 -1.29 18.28
N GLN A 71 22.39 -1.47 17.19
CA GLN A 71 21.86 -1.48 15.83
C GLN A 71 20.84 -2.60 15.60
N VAL A 72 21.04 -3.78 16.22
CA VAL A 72 20.11 -4.91 16.12
C VAL A 72 18.83 -4.61 16.88
N GLN A 73 18.94 -3.98 18.05
CA GLN A 73 17.76 -3.53 18.80
C GLN A 73 16.94 -2.52 18.01
N VAL A 74 17.58 -1.52 17.40
CA VAL A 74 16.91 -0.52 16.56
C VAL A 74 16.23 -1.18 15.37
N TRP A 75 16.91 -2.10 14.67
CA TRP A 75 16.35 -2.82 13.54
C TRP A 75 15.11 -3.64 13.94
N LEU A 76 15.19 -4.43 15.03
CA LEU A 76 14.05 -5.21 15.54
C LEU A 76 12.85 -4.33 15.87
N THR A 77 13.08 -3.19 16.54
CA THR A 77 12.01 -2.22 16.86
C THR A 77 11.38 -1.64 15.59
N ASN A 78 12.18 -1.30 14.57
CA ASN A 78 11.68 -0.78 13.30
C ASN A 78 10.86 -1.81 12.54
N VAL A 79 11.26 -3.08 12.55
CA VAL A 79 10.50 -4.16 11.92
C VAL A 79 9.14 -4.34 12.60
N LEU A 80 9.10 -4.40 13.93
CA LEU A 80 7.84 -4.50 14.69
C LEU A 80 6.90 -3.32 14.40
N ASN A 81 7.42 -2.10 14.37
CA ASN A 81 6.63 -0.91 14.01
C ASN A 81 6.09 -0.98 12.58
N THR A 82 6.87 -1.51 11.65
CA THR A 82 6.48 -1.66 10.24
C THR A 82 5.38 -2.70 10.10
N GLU A 83 5.47 -3.82 10.80
CA GLU A 83 4.41 -4.84 10.84
C GLU A 83 3.10 -4.32 11.41
N ASN A 84 3.14 -3.55 12.50
CA ASN A 84 1.95 -2.92 13.06
C ASN A 84 1.29 -1.98 12.06
N ARG A 85 2.08 -1.11 11.41
CA ARG A 85 1.58 -0.23 10.36
C ARG A 85 1.02 -0.99 9.16
N PHE A 86 1.63 -2.12 8.79
CA PHE A 86 1.10 -3.00 7.74
C PHE A 86 -0.26 -3.57 8.13
N ASN A 87 -0.42 -4.08 9.35
CA ASN A 87 -1.70 -4.60 9.83
C ASN A 87 -2.80 -3.52 9.80
N ASP A 88 -2.49 -2.30 10.24
CA ASP A 88 -3.39 -1.15 10.14
C ASP A 88 -3.77 -0.84 8.69
N LEU A 89 -2.78 -0.82 7.79
CA LEU A 89 -3.01 -0.57 6.36
C LEU A 89 -3.84 -1.68 5.69
N PHE A 90 -3.58 -2.94 6.04
CA PHE A 90 -4.22 -4.09 5.43
C PHE A 90 -5.66 -4.27 5.93
N SER A 91 -5.94 -3.95 7.20
CA SER A 91 -7.30 -3.97 7.75
C SER A 91 -8.26 -3.03 7.02
N THR A 92 -7.74 -1.95 6.42
CA THR A 92 -8.53 -0.96 5.67
C THR A 92 -8.59 -1.24 4.17
N ASN A 93 -7.87 -2.25 3.68
CA ASN A 93 -7.73 -2.57 2.25
C ASN A 93 -9.07 -2.82 1.55
N ASN A 94 -9.88 -3.74 2.08
CA ASN A 94 -11.17 -4.12 1.46
C ASN A 94 -12.13 -2.92 1.34
N VAL A 95 -12.06 -1.97 2.27
CA VAL A 95 -12.88 -0.75 2.23
C VAL A 95 -12.39 0.18 1.12
N GLU A 96 -11.08 0.37 0.99
CA GLU A 96 -10.49 1.27 -0.01
C GLU A 96 -10.59 0.71 -1.44
N LEU A 97 -10.39 -0.60 -1.63
CA LEU A 97 -10.62 -1.25 -2.92
C LEU A 97 -12.09 -1.17 -3.34
N ARG A 98 -13.02 -1.37 -2.40
CA ARG A 98 -14.46 -1.22 -2.69
C ARG A 98 -14.85 0.22 -3.02
N ARG A 99 -14.24 1.22 -2.38
CA ARG A 99 -14.42 2.65 -2.70
C ARG A 99 -13.97 2.98 -4.11
N LEU A 100 -12.92 2.30 -4.59
CA LEU A 100 -12.46 2.42 -5.97
C LEU A 100 -13.46 1.80 -6.94
N CYS A 101 -13.88 0.55 -6.75
CA CYS A 101 -14.75 -0.17 -7.72
C CYS A 101 -16.12 0.49 -8.03
N LEU A 102 -16.65 1.39 -7.20
CA LEU A 102 -18.00 1.96 -7.36
C LEU A 102 -18.09 3.18 -8.30
N CYS A 103 -17.35 3.20 -9.42
CA CYS A 103 -17.31 4.33 -10.36
C CYS A 103 -17.13 5.68 -9.64
N GLY A 104 -15.95 5.86 -9.02
CA GLY A 104 -15.55 7.02 -8.22
C GLY A 104 -15.45 8.38 -8.95
N LEU A 105 -16.41 8.72 -9.82
CA LEU A 105 -16.54 10.05 -10.43
C LEU A 105 -16.87 11.16 -9.41
N CYS A 106 -17.02 10.83 -8.11
CA CYS A 106 -17.23 11.78 -7.02
C CYS A 106 -15.92 12.02 -6.23
N SER A 107 -15.48 13.28 -6.21
CA SER A 107 -14.14 13.77 -5.84
C SER A 107 -13.58 13.35 -4.46
N ARG A 108 -14.42 12.98 -3.50
CA ARG A 108 -13.98 12.69 -2.11
C ARG A 108 -13.43 11.27 -1.95
N ASN A 109 -13.99 10.29 -2.66
CA ASN A 109 -13.51 8.90 -2.61
C ASN A 109 -12.18 8.75 -3.35
N MET A 110 -12.03 9.41 -4.49
CA MET A 110 -10.80 9.36 -5.29
C MET A 110 -9.58 9.93 -4.56
N LYS A 111 -9.74 11.02 -3.79
CA LYS A 111 -8.66 11.59 -2.97
C LYS A 111 -8.19 10.62 -1.89
N MET A 112 -9.12 9.96 -1.19
CA MET A 112 -8.80 9.01 -0.14
C MET A 112 -8.08 7.78 -0.69
N SER A 113 -8.56 7.23 -1.79
CA SER A 113 -7.93 6.06 -2.41
C SER A 113 -6.56 6.38 -3.01
N TYR A 114 -6.34 7.61 -3.49
CA TYR A 114 -5.00 8.07 -3.89
C TYR A 114 -4.04 8.20 -2.69
N ILE A 115 -4.51 8.76 -1.57
CA ILE A 115 -3.72 8.81 -0.32
C ILE A 115 -3.39 7.39 0.15
N TYR A 116 -4.34 6.46 0.05
CA TYR A 116 -4.12 5.05 0.38
C TYR A 116 -3.03 4.43 -0.50
N GLY A 117 -3.11 4.58 -1.83
CA GLY A 117 -2.07 4.08 -2.73
C GLY A 117 -0.67 4.63 -2.43
N LYS A 118 -0.54 5.91 -2.06
CA LYS A 118 0.75 6.46 -1.61
C LYS A 118 1.28 5.79 -0.35
N ARG A 119 0.39 5.43 0.59
CA ARG A 119 0.80 4.74 1.82
C ARG A 119 1.33 3.34 1.51
N VAL A 120 0.69 2.62 0.59
CA VAL A 120 1.15 1.31 0.10
C VAL A 120 2.56 1.43 -0.50
N VAL A 121 2.75 2.34 -1.46
CA VAL A 121 4.05 2.54 -2.12
C VAL A 121 5.14 2.98 -1.15
N ARG A 122 4.81 3.82 -0.16
CA ARG A 122 5.78 4.22 0.87
C ARG A 122 6.18 3.03 1.73
N MET A 123 5.21 2.21 2.14
CA MET A 123 5.47 1.05 2.97
C MET A 123 6.31 0.00 2.26
N LEU A 124 6.08 -0.23 0.96
CA LEU A 124 6.94 -1.08 0.13
C LEU A 124 8.41 -0.68 0.23
N LYS A 125 8.72 0.61 0.07
CA LYS A 125 10.10 1.13 0.19
C LYS A 125 10.68 0.96 1.59
N GLU A 126 9.86 1.14 2.62
CA GLU A 126 10.29 0.95 4.01
C GLU A 126 10.64 -0.52 4.28
N VAL A 127 9.79 -1.46 3.84
CA VAL A 127 10.01 -2.91 3.98
C VAL A 127 11.23 -3.36 3.19
N GLU A 128 11.37 -2.89 1.94
CA GLU A 128 12.55 -3.15 1.10
C GLU A 128 13.84 -2.68 1.80
N SER A 129 13.86 -1.46 2.34
CA SER A 129 15.01 -0.93 3.08
C SER A 129 15.35 -1.78 4.31
N LEU A 130 14.37 -2.26 5.07
CA LEU A 130 14.59 -3.09 6.25
C LEU A 130 15.11 -4.49 5.88
N ASN A 131 14.64 -5.02 4.75
CA ASN A 131 15.12 -6.29 4.21
C ASN A 131 16.60 -6.26 3.86
N PHE A 132 17.17 -5.10 3.49
CA PHE A 132 18.61 -4.94 3.25
C PHE A 132 19.45 -4.72 4.52
N GLN A 133 18.85 -4.35 5.66
CA GLN A 133 19.57 -3.97 6.88
C GLN A 133 19.75 -5.09 7.92
N GLY A 134 18.95 -6.15 7.85
CA GLY A 134 18.99 -7.28 8.80
C GLY A 134 20.02 -8.37 8.49
#